data_AF-A0A5C4YBJ0-F1
#
_entry.id   AF-A0A5C4YBJ0-F1
#
_cell.length_a   1.000
_cell.length_b   1.000
_cell.length_c   1.000
_cell.angle_alpha   90.00
_cell.angle_beta   90.00
_cell.angle_gamma   90.00
#
_symmetry.space_group_name_H-M   'P 1'
#
loop_
_entity.id
_entity.type
_entity.pdbx_description
1 polymer ?
#
loop_
_entity_poly.entity_id
_entity_poly.type
_entity_poly.pdbx_seq_one_letter_code
_entity_poly.pdbx_strand_id
1 'polypeptide(L)'
;VLLSIIITLVIMYKGYEVLMGRSQSPIRELTWDITGKLVAITFALNLGGWLDLTISTMDGLYEWAGGGTQMYKTLDEMYANTAQLTNIIWAKSSGVGGAILAIVAMLLCYVGFAIAVVPALTIFVVTTFTQTLLVITAPIVFWLLVFKATKNVFTQWIGLLLSNTLVILLVGLFLGVFMEQISGWISLLSNKIQN
;
A
#
# COMPACT_ATOMS: atom_id res chain seq x y z
N VAL A 1 -24.46 10.93 22.90
CA VAL A 1 -24.20 12.14 23.72
C VAL A 1 -23.36 13.18 22.97
N LEU A 2 -22.20 12.84 22.41
CA LEU A 2 -21.41 13.76 21.57
C LEU A 2 -22.14 14.22 20.30
N LEU A 3 -22.76 13.28 19.57
CA LEU A 3 -23.51 13.58 18.34
C LEU A 3 -24.71 14.51 18.60
N SER A 4 -25.41 14.32 19.72
CA SER A 4 -26.51 15.20 20.13
C SER A 4 -26.03 16.59 20.52
N ILE A 5 -24.88 16.71 21.20
CA ILE A 5 -24.27 18.02 21.55
C ILE A 5 -23.86 18.77 20.27
N ILE A 6 -23.30 18.08 19.28
CA ILE A 6 -22.90 18.66 18.00
C ILE A 6 -24.13 19.15 17.22
N ILE A 7 -25.19 18.34 17.14
CA ILE A 7 -26.44 18.71 16.49
C ILE A 7 -27.08 19.93 17.18
N THR A 8 -27.09 19.96 18.52
CA THR A 8 -27.62 21.08 19.29
C THR A 8 -26.82 22.37 19.08
N LEU A 9 -25.49 22.30 19.03
CA LEU A 9 -24.64 23.46 18.72
C LEU A 9 -24.86 24.01 17.32
N VAL A 10 -25.05 23.12 16.33
CA VAL A 10 -25.36 23.50 14.94
C VAL A 10 -26.72 24.20 14.86
N ILE A 11 -27.73 23.71 15.58
CA ILE A 11 -29.07 24.32 15.63
C ILE A 11 -29.02 25.67 16.34
N MET A 12 -28.30 25.79 17.46
CA MET A 12 -28.13 27.05 18.20
C MET A 12 -27.46 28.14 17.37
N TYR A 13 -26.40 27.77 16.65
CA TYR A 13 -25.68 28.69 15.78
C TYR A 13 -26.56 29.18 14.62
N LYS A 14 -27.40 28.30 14.06
CA LYS A 14 -28.37 28.65 13.02
C LYS A 14 -29.49 29.57 13.53
N GLY A 15 -29.96 29.36 14.75
CA GLY A 15 -30.89 30.27 15.40
C GLY A 15 -30.32 31.68 15.54
N TYR A 16 -29.03 31.80 15.86
CA TYR A 16 -28.36 33.08 16.04
C TYR A 16 -28.15 33.86 14.73
N GLU A 17 -27.76 33.19 13.63
CA GLU A 17 -27.59 33.84 12.32
C GLU A 17 -28.91 34.33 11.71
N VAL A 18 -30.01 33.61 11.92
CA VAL A 18 -31.35 34.00 11.45
C VAL A 18 -31.84 35.25 12.17
N LEU A 19 -31.54 35.38 13.47
CA LEU A 19 -31.91 36.55 14.27
C LEU A 19 -31.12 37.83 13.89
N MET A 20 -29.92 37.70 13.32
CA MET A 20 -29.11 38.84 12.86
C MET A 20 -29.45 39.33 11.44
N GLY A 21 -30.45 38.76 10.77
CA GLY A 21 -30.97 39.28 9.49
C GLY A 21 -29.99 39.26 8.31
N ARG A 22 -28.90 38.49 8.42
CA ARG A 22 -27.73 38.61 7.53
C ARG A 22 -27.74 37.68 6.30
N SER A 23 -28.85 37.00 5.96
CA SER A 23 -28.83 35.97 4.90
C SER A 23 -30.20 35.64 4.26
N GLN A 24 -30.31 35.80 2.93
CA GLN A 24 -31.39 35.23 2.07
C GLN A 24 -31.04 33.83 1.50
N SER A 25 -29.76 33.43 1.50
CA SER A 25 -29.27 32.04 1.29
C SER A 25 -27.76 31.74 1.58
N PRO A 26 -26.95 32.60 2.25
CA PRO A 26 -25.63 32.23 2.83
C PRO A 26 -25.58 31.01 3.76
N ILE A 27 -26.70 30.69 4.40
CA ILE A 27 -26.83 29.60 5.37
C ILE A 27 -26.42 28.26 4.75
N ARG A 28 -26.73 27.96 3.49
CA ARG A 28 -26.47 26.65 2.88
C ARG A 28 -24.98 26.39 2.67
N GLU A 29 -24.26 27.36 2.14
CA GLU A 29 -22.82 27.25 1.87
C GLU A 29 -22.01 27.26 3.18
N LEU A 30 -22.44 28.06 4.16
CA LEU A 30 -21.85 28.05 5.50
C LEU A 30 -22.17 26.74 6.25
N THR A 31 -23.38 26.19 6.12
CA THR A 31 -23.72 24.87 6.67
C THR A 31 -22.79 23.82 6.10
N TRP A 32 -22.60 23.80 4.78
CA TRP A 32 -21.73 22.80 4.13
C TRP A 32 -20.27 22.92 4.59
N ASP A 33 -19.76 24.15 4.77
CA ASP A 33 -18.41 24.40 5.30
C ASP A 33 -18.27 23.96 6.77
N ILE A 34 -19.27 24.25 7.62
CA ILE A 34 -19.28 23.84 9.03
C ILE A 34 -19.43 22.33 9.16
N THR A 35 -20.33 21.71 8.39
CA THR A 35 -20.50 20.26 8.36
C THR A 35 -19.21 19.55 7.93
N GLY A 36 -18.55 20.04 6.88
CA GLY A 36 -17.26 19.48 6.45
C GLY A 36 -16.18 19.55 7.53
N LYS A 37 -16.10 20.66 8.27
CA LYS A 37 -15.17 20.82 9.40
C LYS A 37 -15.52 19.91 10.58
N LEU A 38 -16.81 19.76 10.90
CA LEU A 38 -17.26 18.84 11.95
C LEU A 38 -16.93 17.38 11.62
N VAL A 39 -17.09 16.98 10.35
CA VAL A 39 -16.65 15.67 9.87
C VAL A 39 -15.13 15.53 10.06
N ALA A 40 -14.33 16.49 9.59
CA ALA A 40 -12.88 16.45 9.76
C ALA A 40 -12.43 16.33 11.23
N ILE A 41 -13.07 17.07 12.14
CA ILE A 41 -12.82 16.99 13.59
C ILE A 41 -13.21 15.62 14.16
N THR A 42 -14.28 15.00 13.66
CA THR A 42 -14.71 13.66 14.06
C THR A 42 -13.61 12.63 13.79
N PHE A 43 -12.94 12.72 12.63
CA PHE A 43 -11.77 11.90 12.33
C PHE A 43 -10.56 12.31 13.17
N ALA A 44 -10.23 13.61 13.26
CA ALA A 44 -9.03 14.07 13.96
C ALA A 44 -9.02 13.73 15.46
N LEU A 45 -10.18 13.79 16.13
CA LEU A 45 -10.35 13.47 17.55
C LEU A 45 -10.78 12.02 17.80
N ASN A 46 -10.82 11.19 16.76
CA ASN A 46 -11.27 9.79 16.83
C ASN A 46 -12.63 9.60 17.53
N LEU A 47 -13.59 10.49 17.27
CA LEU A 47 -14.88 10.47 17.96
C LEU A 47 -15.71 9.27 17.51
N GLY A 48 -15.73 8.20 18.31
CA GLY A 48 -16.45 6.97 17.96
C GLY A 48 -15.66 6.02 17.05
N GLY A 49 -14.32 6.13 17.02
CA GLY A 49 -13.46 5.15 16.34
C GLY A 49 -13.24 5.40 14.84
N TRP A 50 -13.67 6.54 14.29
CA TRP A 50 -13.51 6.83 12.85
C TRP A 50 -12.05 6.91 12.39
N LEU A 51 -11.15 7.39 13.25
CA LEU A 51 -9.73 7.42 12.94
C LEU A 51 -9.16 6.00 12.88
N ASP A 52 -9.52 5.17 13.86
CA ASP A 52 -9.06 3.78 13.93
C ASP A 52 -9.56 2.97 12.73
N LEU A 53 -10.82 3.15 12.34
CA LEU A 53 -11.39 2.55 11.13
C LEU A 53 -10.65 2.99 9.86
N THR A 54 -10.27 4.26 9.79
CA THR A 54 -9.54 4.80 8.65
C THR A 54 -8.14 4.22 8.58
N ILE A 55 -7.41 4.21 9.69
CA ILE A 55 -6.08 3.61 9.80
C ILE A 55 -6.13 2.13 9.45
N SER A 56 -7.09 1.38 10.00
CA SER A 56 -7.30 -0.03 9.67
C SER A 56 -7.60 -0.24 8.19
N THR A 57 -8.38 0.64 7.56
CA THR A 57 -8.64 0.57 6.12
C THR A 57 -7.37 0.87 5.31
N MET A 58 -6.55 1.83 5.75
CA MET A 58 -5.29 2.16 5.10
C MET A 58 -4.28 1.01 5.19
N ASP A 59 -4.18 0.37 6.34
CA ASP A 59 -3.34 -0.81 6.54
C ASP A 59 -3.86 -2.00 5.72
N GLY A 60 -5.18 -2.19 5.69
CA GLY A 60 -5.82 -3.22 4.87
C GLY A 60 -5.62 -3.00 3.36
N LEU A 61 -5.67 -1.76 2.88
CA LEU A 61 -5.37 -1.42 1.48
C LEU A 61 -3.90 -1.68 1.15
N TYR A 62 -3.00 -1.34 2.07
CA TYR A 62 -1.57 -1.59 1.93
C TYR A 62 -1.25 -3.09 1.90
N GLU A 63 -1.83 -3.88 2.80
CA GLU A 63 -1.68 -5.34 2.85
C GLU A 63 -2.30 -6.01 1.62
N TRP A 64 -3.48 -5.56 1.19
CA TRP A 64 -4.13 -6.03 -0.05
C TRP A 64 -3.23 -5.83 -1.28
N ALA A 65 -2.51 -4.72 -1.35
CA ALA A 65 -1.57 -4.44 -2.43
C ALA A 65 -0.33 -5.36 -2.41
N GLY A 66 -0.21 -6.26 -1.43
CA GLY A 66 0.96 -7.11 -1.22
C GLY A 66 1.88 -6.58 -0.14
N GLY A 67 1.54 -5.48 0.54
CA GLY A 67 2.29 -4.99 1.68
C GLY A 67 2.42 -6.00 2.84
N GLY A 68 3.32 -5.74 3.78
CA GLY A 68 3.43 -6.53 5.00
C GLY A 68 4.04 -7.92 4.80
N THR A 69 3.53 -8.94 5.50
CA THR A 69 4.15 -10.27 5.51
C THR A 69 4.04 -11.03 4.19
N GLN A 70 3.05 -10.69 3.36
CA GLN A 70 2.79 -11.38 2.11
C GLN A 70 3.93 -11.20 1.09
N MET A 71 4.59 -10.03 1.09
CA MET A 71 5.74 -9.79 0.21
C MET A 71 6.96 -10.63 0.58
N TYR A 72 7.26 -10.78 1.88
CA TYR A 72 8.36 -11.64 2.32
C TYR A 72 8.13 -13.09 1.90
N LYS A 73 6.89 -13.58 2.04
CA LYS A 73 6.51 -14.90 1.58
C LYS A 73 6.71 -15.07 0.07
N THR A 74 6.29 -14.08 -0.73
CA THR A 74 6.50 -14.08 -2.19
C THR A 74 7.99 -14.14 -2.56
N LEU A 75 8.85 -13.41 -1.83
CA LEU A 75 10.30 -13.46 -2.06
C LEU A 75 10.92 -14.82 -1.69
N ASP A 76 10.46 -15.43 -0.59
CA ASP A 76 10.90 -16.77 -0.20
C ASP A 76 10.48 -17.83 -1.23
N GLU A 77 9.26 -17.75 -1.75
CA GLU A 77 8.78 -18.61 -2.83
C GLU A 77 9.61 -18.44 -4.11
N MET A 78 9.96 -17.20 -4.47
CA MET A 78 10.88 -16.94 -5.60
C MET A 78 12.25 -17.58 -5.40
N TYR A 79 12.80 -17.51 -4.18
CA TYR A 79 14.07 -18.15 -3.87
C TYR A 79 13.98 -19.67 -4.00
N ALA A 80 12.94 -20.28 -3.42
CA ALA A 80 12.70 -21.71 -3.51
C ALA A 80 12.58 -22.20 -4.96
N ASN A 81 11.82 -21.48 -5.80
CA ASN A 81 11.69 -21.79 -7.22
C ASN A 81 13.04 -21.66 -7.96
N THR A 82 13.82 -20.63 -7.67
CA THR A 82 15.16 -20.45 -8.25
C THR A 82 16.10 -21.58 -7.85
N ALA A 83 16.09 -21.99 -6.58
CA ALA A 83 16.88 -23.11 -6.09
C ALA A 83 16.46 -24.44 -6.74
N GLN A 84 15.15 -24.67 -6.91
CA GLN A 84 14.64 -25.84 -7.62
C GLN A 84 15.09 -25.88 -9.08
N LEU A 85 14.98 -24.75 -9.80
CA LEU A 85 15.46 -24.63 -11.18
C LEU A 85 16.96 -24.99 -11.29
N THR A 86 17.74 -24.46 -10.36
CA THR A 86 19.19 -24.69 -10.26
C THR A 86 19.52 -26.18 -10.03
N ASN A 87 18.77 -26.86 -9.15
CA ASN A 87 18.93 -28.29 -8.89
C ASN A 87 18.60 -29.15 -10.13
N ILE A 88 17.57 -28.77 -10.90
CA ILE A 88 17.20 -29.45 -12.14
C ILE A 88 18.31 -29.30 -13.19
N ILE A 89 18.91 -28.12 -13.31
CA ILE A 89 20.06 -27.87 -14.20
C ILE A 89 21.23 -28.79 -13.83
N TRP A 90 21.55 -28.91 -12.54
CA TRP A 90 22.62 -29.79 -12.07
C TRP A 90 22.33 -31.27 -12.36
N ALA A 91 21.11 -31.74 -12.08
CA ALA A 91 20.70 -33.12 -12.31
C ALA A 91 20.78 -33.53 -13.79
N LYS A 92 20.62 -32.58 -14.71
CA LYS A 92 20.76 -32.81 -16.16
C LYS A 92 22.21 -32.80 -16.66
N SER A 93 23.16 -32.41 -15.82
CA SER A 93 24.57 -32.32 -16.22
C SER A 93 25.21 -33.71 -16.32
N SER A 94 25.91 -33.97 -17.43
CA SER A 94 26.65 -35.23 -17.64
C SER A 94 28.06 -34.96 -18.16
N GLY A 95 29.06 -35.57 -17.52
CA GLY A 95 30.48 -35.39 -17.84
C GLY A 95 31.07 -34.04 -17.36
N VAL A 96 32.40 -33.91 -17.45
CA VAL A 96 33.15 -32.75 -16.92
C VAL A 96 32.76 -31.44 -17.62
N GLY A 97 32.60 -31.46 -18.95
CA GLY A 97 32.15 -30.28 -19.71
C GLY A 97 30.72 -29.86 -19.39
N GLY A 98 29.82 -30.82 -19.15
CA GLY A 98 28.44 -30.56 -18.74
C GLY A 98 28.36 -29.97 -17.33
N ALA A 99 29.21 -30.41 -16.42
CA ALA A 99 29.28 -29.87 -15.05
C ALA A 99 29.72 -28.40 -15.04
N ILE A 100 30.72 -28.02 -15.85
CA ILE A 100 31.17 -26.62 -15.96
C ILE A 100 30.05 -25.73 -16.49
N LEU A 101 29.35 -26.17 -17.54
CA LEU A 101 28.24 -25.42 -18.12
C LEU A 101 27.07 -25.29 -17.13
N ALA A 102 26.77 -26.35 -16.37
CA ALA A 102 25.74 -26.31 -15.32
C ALA A 102 26.09 -25.30 -14.24
N ILE A 103 27.33 -25.28 -13.74
CA ILE A 103 27.78 -24.30 -12.73
C ILE A 103 27.60 -22.87 -13.25
N VAL A 104 28.00 -22.59 -14.50
CA VAL A 104 27.83 -21.25 -15.09
C VAL A 104 26.34 -20.87 -15.19
N ALA A 105 25.49 -21.80 -15.65
CA ALA A 105 24.06 -21.57 -15.77
C ALA A 105 23.39 -21.33 -14.39
N MET A 106 23.77 -22.11 -13.38
CA MET A 106 23.32 -21.94 -11.99
C MET A 106 23.69 -20.56 -11.45
N LEU A 107 24.93 -20.12 -11.70
CA LEU A 107 25.41 -18.79 -11.28
C LEU A 107 24.61 -17.68 -11.95
N LEU A 108 24.32 -17.80 -13.26
CA LEU A 108 23.45 -16.88 -13.97
C LEU A 108 22.02 -16.83 -13.41
N CYS A 109 21.44 -17.97 -13.00
CA CYS A 109 20.13 -18.01 -12.36
C CYS A 109 20.11 -17.21 -11.05
N TYR A 110 21.12 -17.37 -10.19
CA TYR A 110 21.20 -16.61 -8.94
C TYR A 110 21.47 -15.12 -9.16
N VAL A 111 22.26 -14.76 -10.18
CA VAL A 111 22.46 -13.36 -10.56
C VAL A 111 21.14 -12.74 -11.05
N GLY A 112 20.39 -13.45 -11.89
CA GLY A 112 19.07 -13.00 -12.34
C GLY A 112 18.08 -12.82 -11.18
N PHE A 113 18.07 -13.76 -10.23
CA PHE A 113 17.29 -13.63 -9.00
C PHE A 113 17.70 -12.40 -8.17
N ALA A 114 18.99 -12.15 -7.98
CA ALA A 114 19.47 -10.99 -7.24
C ALA A 114 19.06 -9.66 -7.90
N ILE A 115 19.14 -9.58 -9.23
CA ILE A 115 18.72 -8.39 -9.99
C ILE A 115 17.21 -8.13 -9.83
N ALA A 116 16.39 -9.17 -9.70
CA ALA A 116 14.95 -9.03 -9.49
C ALA A 116 14.61 -8.66 -8.03
N VAL A 117 15.22 -9.34 -7.06
CA VAL A 117 14.84 -9.23 -5.64
C VAL A 117 15.43 -8.01 -4.96
N VAL A 118 16.67 -7.62 -5.24
CA VAL A 118 17.32 -6.49 -4.54
C VAL A 118 16.55 -5.17 -4.73
N PRO A 119 16.13 -4.78 -5.95
CA PRO A 119 15.31 -3.59 -6.14
C PRO A 119 13.93 -3.71 -5.50
N ALA A 120 13.29 -4.89 -5.61
CA ALA A 120 11.97 -5.13 -5.03
C ALA A 120 11.98 -4.97 -3.50
N LEU A 121 12.98 -5.55 -2.83
CA LEU A 121 13.16 -5.43 -1.39
C LEU A 121 13.43 -3.98 -0.98
N THR A 122 14.24 -3.25 -1.74
CA THR A 122 14.52 -1.83 -1.49
C THR A 122 13.24 -1.00 -1.56
N ILE A 123 12.44 -1.19 -2.62
CA ILE A 123 11.15 -0.50 -2.78
C ILE A 123 10.22 -0.87 -1.63
N PHE A 124 10.16 -2.15 -1.25
CA PHE A 124 9.32 -2.63 -0.16
C PHE A 124 9.66 -1.98 1.19
N VAL A 125 10.96 -1.88 1.54
CA VAL A 125 11.40 -1.25 2.79
C VAL A 125 11.02 0.24 2.80
N VAL A 126 11.29 0.95 1.71
CA VAL A 126 10.98 2.39 1.59
C VAL A 126 9.48 2.64 1.69
N THR A 127 8.67 1.81 1.03
CA THR A 127 7.21 1.95 1.02
C THR A 127 6.57 1.57 2.35
N THR A 128 7.07 0.53 3.04
CA THR A 128 6.65 0.19 4.41
C THR A 128 6.91 1.34 5.38
N PHE A 129 8.12 1.89 5.32
CA PHE A 129 8.50 3.03 6.15
C PHE A 129 7.61 4.25 5.85
N THR A 130 7.43 4.58 4.57
CA THR A 130 6.62 5.74 4.18
C THR A 130 5.15 5.55 4.53
N GLN A 131 4.57 4.36 4.34
CA GLN A 131 3.20 4.05 4.76
C GLN A 131 3.02 4.25 6.27
N THR A 132 3.97 3.77 7.07
CA THR A 132 3.94 3.92 8.53
C THR A 132 3.93 5.40 8.94
N LEU A 133 4.75 6.24 8.29
CA LEU A 133 4.73 7.68 8.51
C LEU A 133 3.39 8.33 8.09
N LEU A 134 2.79 7.89 6.98
CA LEU A 134 1.51 8.40 6.52
C LEU A 134 0.38 8.06 7.50
N VAL A 135 0.40 6.86 8.09
CA VAL A 135 -0.56 6.45 9.13
C VAL A 135 -0.40 7.28 10.40
N ILE A 136 0.83 7.46 10.88
CA ILE A 136 1.11 8.30 12.07
C ILE A 136 0.65 9.75 11.86
N THR A 137 0.76 10.26 10.62
CA THR A 137 0.37 11.64 10.29
C THR A 137 -1.12 11.82 9.98
N ALA A 138 -1.91 10.74 9.87
CA ALA A 138 -3.34 10.80 9.58
C ALA A 138 -4.15 11.73 10.51
N PRO A 139 -4.01 11.69 11.85
CA PRO A 139 -4.78 12.56 12.75
C PRO A 139 -4.50 14.05 12.49
N ILE A 140 -3.23 14.39 12.24
CA ILE A 140 -2.79 15.76 11.95
C ILE A 140 -3.38 16.21 10.62
N VAL A 141 -3.34 15.36 9.60
CA VAL A 141 -3.86 15.69 8.27
C VAL A 141 -5.37 15.87 8.27
N PHE A 142 -6.12 15.06 9.03
CA PHE A 142 -7.55 15.27 9.26
C PHE A 142 -7.83 16.57 10.03
N TRP A 143 -6.98 16.96 10.99
CA TRP A 143 -7.10 18.24 11.66
C TRP A 143 -6.89 19.42 10.69
N LEU A 144 -5.91 19.31 9.80
CA LEU A 144 -5.62 20.33 8.80
C LEU A 144 -6.75 20.51 7.78
N LEU A 145 -7.63 19.52 7.56
CA LEU A 145 -8.81 19.70 6.70
C LEU A 145 -9.79 20.76 7.20
N VAL A 146 -9.74 21.13 8.49
CA VAL A 146 -10.60 22.17 9.06
C VAL A 146 -10.31 23.55 8.44
N PHE A 147 -9.07 23.79 8.02
CA PHE A 147 -8.67 25.05 7.40
C PHE A 147 -8.69 24.94 5.88
N LYS A 148 -9.36 25.89 5.21
CA LYS A 148 -9.44 25.91 3.74
C LYS A 148 -8.06 26.01 3.07
N ALA A 149 -7.10 26.67 3.71
CA ALA A 149 -5.75 26.88 3.18
C ALA A 149 -4.92 25.59 3.06
N THR A 150 -5.22 24.56 3.86
CA THR A 150 -4.44 23.33 3.97
C THR A 150 -5.07 22.15 3.26
N LYS A 151 -6.13 22.36 2.47
CA LYS A 151 -6.74 21.33 1.62
C LYS A 151 -5.73 20.67 0.68
N ASN A 152 -4.77 21.44 0.17
CA ASN A 152 -3.71 20.91 -0.70
C ASN A 152 -2.86 19.85 0.01
N VAL A 153 -2.60 20.01 1.30
CA VAL A 153 -1.84 19.05 2.11
C VAL A 153 -2.59 17.73 2.22
N PHE A 154 -3.91 17.77 2.44
CA PHE A 154 -4.74 16.56 2.48
C PHE A 154 -4.73 15.83 1.14
N THR A 155 -4.91 16.55 0.03
CA THR A 155 -4.88 15.95 -1.32
C THR A 155 -3.53 15.32 -1.62
N GLN A 156 -2.42 15.98 -1.26
CA GLN A 156 -1.08 15.44 -1.41
C GLN A 156 -0.86 14.20 -0.56
N TRP A 157 -1.30 14.23 0.70
CA TRP A 157 -1.18 13.10 1.61
C TRP A 157 -1.93 11.86 1.11
N ILE A 158 -3.19 12.01 0.68
CA ILE A 158 -3.94 10.92 0.02
C ILE A 158 -3.22 10.44 -1.24
N GLY A 159 -2.70 11.36 -2.05
CA GLY A 159 -1.95 11.04 -3.25
C GLY A 159 -0.70 10.19 -2.96
N LEU A 160 0.04 10.52 -1.91
CA LEU A 160 1.21 9.76 -1.47
C LEU A 160 0.83 8.37 -0.94
N LEU A 161 -0.26 8.27 -0.18
CA LEU A 161 -0.77 7.00 0.34
C LEU A 161 -1.14 6.04 -0.80
N LEU A 162 -1.92 6.53 -1.75
CA LEU A 162 -2.30 5.75 -2.92
C LEU A 162 -1.09 5.41 -3.79
N SER A 163 -0.19 6.36 -4.01
CA SER A 163 1.04 6.15 -4.78
C SER A 163 1.89 5.03 -4.17
N ASN A 164 2.16 5.07 -2.87
CA ASN A 164 2.95 4.03 -2.18
C ASN A 164 2.27 2.66 -2.26
N THR A 165 0.95 2.62 -2.08
CA THR A 165 0.17 1.39 -2.18
C THR A 165 0.23 0.80 -3.59
N LEU A 166 0.07 1.63 -4.61
CA LEU A 166 0.14 1.21 -6.01
C LEU A 166 1.54 0.74 -6.42
N VAL A 167 2.60 1.38 -5.91
CA VAL A 167 3.98 0.95 -6.18
C VAL A 167 4.21 -0.48 -5.69
N ILE A 168 3.77 -0.81 -4.47
CA ILE A 168 3.90 -2.19 -3.94
C ILE A 168 3.07 -3.16 -4.77
N LEU A 169 1.84 -2.80 -5.13
CA LEU A 169 0.99 -3.61 -6.00
C LEU A 169 1.72 -3.97 -7.30
N LEU A 170 2.28 -2.97 -7.98
CA LEU A 170 2.97 -3.18 -9.24
C LEU A 170 4.21 -4.06 -9.07
N VAL A 171 5.01 -3.84 -8.02
CA VAL A 171 6.16 -4.71 -7.71
C VAL A 171 5.69 -6.14 -7.46
N GLY A 172 4.61 -6.33 -6.72
CA GLY A 172 4.05 -7.66 -6.43
C GLY A 172 3.62 -8.38 -7.70
N LEU A 173 2.94 -7.68 -8.60
CA LEU A 173 2.55 -8.20 -9.91
C LEU A 173 3.78 -8.57 -10.76
N PHE A 174 4.82 -7.73 -10.77
CA PHE A 174 6.06 -8.05 -11.49
C PHE A 174 6.73 -9.32 -10.94
N LEU A 175 6.85 -9.45 -9.61
CA LEU A 175 7.39 -10.67 -8.99
C LEU A 175 6.53 -11.90 -9.32
N GLY A 176 5.21 -11.74 -9.35
CA GLY A 176 4.27 -12.78 -9.80
C GLY A 176 4.59 -13.28 -11.21
N VAL A 177 4.80 -12.37 -12.16
CA VAL A 177 5.18 -12.73 -13.54
C VAL A 177 6.53 -13.44 -13.57
N PHE A 178 7.53 -12.97 -12.80
CA PHE A 178 8.82 -13.65 -12.72
C PHE A 178 8.69 -15.08 -12.18
N MET A 179 7.89 -15.30 -11.14
CA MET A 179 7.63 -16.64 -10.61
C MET A 179 6.98 -17.56 -11.63
N GLU A 180 6.01 -17.05 -12.39
CA GLU A 180 5.36 -17.82 -13.45
C GLU A 180 6.37 -18.26 -14.51
N GLN A 181 7.28 -17.36 -14.92
CA GLN A 181 8.34 -17.70 -15.87
C GLN A 181 9.30 -18.77 -15.32
N ILE A 182 9.78 -18.62 -14.08
CA ILE A 182 10.67 -19.62 -13.44
C ILE A 182 9.96 -20.98 -13.37
N SER A 183 8.69 -21.01 -12.98
CA SER A 183 7.88 -22.22 -12.92
C SER A 183 7.71 -22.86 -14.30
N GLY A 184 7.51 -22.05 -15.34
CA GLY A 184 7.50 -22.48 -16.73
C GLY A 184 8.80 -23.19 -17.12
N TRP A 185 9.96 -22.59 -16.83
CA TRP A 185 11.27 -23.20 -17.10
C TRP A 185 11.48 -24.51 -16.34
N ILE A 186 11.08 -24.57 -15.07
CA ILE A 186 11.13 -25.79 -14.25
C ILE A 186 10.35 -26.92 -14.94
N SER A 187 9.12 -26.65 -15.38
CA SER A 187 8.28 -27.67 -16.04
C SER A 187 8.89 -28.17 -17.35
N LEU A 188 9.41 -27.25 -18.19
CA LEU A 188 10.03 -27.58 -19.47
C LEU A 188 11.30 -28.43 -19.30
N LEU A 189 12.15 -28.07 -18.34
CA LEU A 189 13.39 -28.79 -18.09
C LEU A 189 13.14 -30.14 -17.42
N SER A 190 12.17 -30.22 -16.50
CA SER A 190 11.77 -31.47 -15.85
C SER A 190 11.21 -32.48 -16.86
N ASN A 191 10.33 -32.06 -17.76
CA ASN A 191 9.77 -32.92 -18.81
C ASN A 191 10.84 -33.46 -19.78
N LYS A 192 11.92 -32.71 -20.01
CA LYS A 192 13.07 -33.16 -20.83
C LYS A 192 14.03 -34.12 -20.12
N ILE A 193 13.88 -34.33 -18.81
CA ILE A 193 14.68 -35.31 -18.06
C ILE A 193 13.99 -36.69 -18.04
N GLN A 194 12.66 -36.73 -18.19
CA GLN A 194 11.86 -37.97 -18.18
C GLN A 194 11.78 -38.66 -19.55
N ASN A 195 12.09 -37.96 -20.65
CA ASN A 195 12.20 -38.50 -22.01
C ASN A 195 13.66 -38.66 -22.41
#